data_AF-A0A3P7MRU1-F1
#
_entry.id   AF-A0A3P7MRU1-F1
#
_cell.length_a   1.000
_cell.length_b   1.000
_cell.length_c   1.000
_cell.angle_alpha   90.00
_cell.angle_beta   90.00
_cell.angle_gamma   90.00
#
_symmetry.space_group_name_H-M   'P 1'
#
loop_
_entity.id
_entity.type
_entity.pdbx_description
1 polymer ?
#
loop_
_entity_poly.entity_id
_entity_poly.type
_entity_poly.pdbx_seq_one_letter_code
_entity_poly.pdbx_strand_id
1 'polypeptide(L)'
;MTWILHLNGTKACQVCYSGKGGLFEDLDACMECHKPFAVHFKHFPHCLKCLSMFKPDPKVCNPCFLDAKHKVHTKLCAVDNRVKTAMDRMRLQFGLHF
;
A
#
# COMPACT_ATOMS: atom_id res chain seq x y z
N MET A 1 2.53 9.89 -7.84
CA MET A 1 1.89 8.55 -7.77
C MET A 1 2.86 7.44 -7.35
N THR A 2 4.17 7.64 -7.47
CA THR A 2 5.25 6.66 -7.19
C THR A 2 5.32 6.18 -5.73
N TRP A 3 4.91 7.04 -4.78
CA TRP A 3 4.92 6.74 -3.34
C TRP A 3 4.12 5.50 -2.93
N ILE A 4 3.05 5.16 -3.67
CA ILE A 4 2.22 3.97 -3.42
C ILE A 4 3.01 2.68 -3.67
N LEU A 5 3.98 2.69 -4.60
CA LEU A 5 4.87 1.55 -4.82
C LEU A 5 5.93 1.46 -3.72
N HIS A 6 6.40 2.60 -3.22
CA HIS A 6 7.34 2.65 -2.09
C HIS A 6 6.72 2.14 -0.78
N LEU A 7 5.40 2.28 -0.61
CA LEU A 7 4.64 1.68 0.49
C LEU A 7 4.64 0.14 0.48
N ASN A 8 5.07 -0.56 -0.57
CA ASN A 8 5.20 -2.03 -0.51
C ASN A 8 6.66 -2.48 -0.31
N GLY A 9 7.60 -1.53 -0.26
CA GLY A 9 9.04 -1.81 -0.27
C GLY A 9 9.68 -1.92 1.11
N THR A 10 8.97 -1.57 2.18
CA THR A 10 9.52 -1.59 3.55
C THR A 10 8.94 -2.75 4.37
N LYS A 11 9.75 -3.29 5.28
CA LYS A 11 9.33 -4.35 6.21
C LYS A 11 8.12 -3.91 7.04
N ALA A 12 8.12 -2.67 7.53
CA ALA A 12 7.01 -2.11 8.30
C ALA A 12 5.69 -2.14 7.51
N CYS A 13 5.71 -1.81 6.22
CA CYS A 13 4.51 -1.86 5.40
C CYS A 13 4.05 -3.28 5.08
N GLN A 14 4.98 -4.23 4.89
CA GLN A 14 4.62 -5.64 4.73
C GLN A 14 3.90 -6.18 5.98
N VAL A 15 4.36 -5.80 7.18
CA VAL A 15 3.72 -6.15 8.46
C VAL A 15 2.40 -5.40 8.65
N CYS A 16 2.31 -4.12 8.27
CA CYS A 16 1.04 -3.40 8.29
C CYS A 16 -0.02 -4.07 7.40
N TYR A 17 0.39 -4.57 6.23
CA TYR A 17 -0.54 -5.11 5.24
C TYR A 17 -0.74 -6.63 5.32
N SER A 18 0.04 -7.37 6.12
CA SER A 18 -0.06 -8.83 6.26
C SER A 18 -1.41 -9.32 6.79
N GLY A 19 -2.13 -8.48 7.55
CA GLY A 19 -3.38 -8.87 8.19
C GLY A 19 -4.46 -9.34 7.20
N LYS A 20 -5.07 -10.49 7.49
CA LYS A 20 -6.23 -11.01 6.76
C LYS A 20 -7.52 -10.28 7.15
N GLY A 21 -8.42 -10.08 6.20
CA GLY A 21 -9.79 -9.62 6.49
C GLY A 21 -9.97 -8.13 6.74
N GLY A 22 -9.07 -7.26 6.25
CA GLY A 22 -9.24 -5.82 6.41
C GLY A 22 -8.94 -5.30 7.82
N LEU A 23 -8.05 -6.00 8.53
CA LEU A 23 -7.35 -5.49 9.71
C LEU A 23 -5.85 -5.44 9.38
N PHE A 24 -5.11 -4.57 10.07
CA PHE A 24 -3.66 -4.62 10.14
C PHE A 24 -3.25 -5.34 11.44
N GLU A 25 -2.15 -6.08 11.40
CA GLU A 25 -1.68 -6.84 12.58
C GLU A 25 -1.04 -5.94 13.63
N ASP A 26 -0.43 -4.83 13.20
CA ASP A 26 0.37 -3.97 14.07
C ASP A 26 0.20 -2.49 13.69
N LEU A 27 -0.37 -1.71 14.63
CA LEU A 27 -0.60 -0.27 14.48
C LEU A 27 0.71 0.49 14.34
N ASP A 28 1.73 0.10 15.11
CA ASP A 28 3.02 0.76 15.11
C ASP A 28 3.74 0.50 13.79
N ALA A 29 3.64 -0.70 13.25
CA ALA A 29 4.14 -1.02 11.91
C ALA A 29 3.42 -0.20 10.82
N CYS A 30 2.10 -0.01 10.93
CA CYS A 30 1.37 0.87 10.02
C CYS A 30 1.78 2.33 10.15
N MET A 31 1.96 2.82 11.37
CA MET A 31 2.44 4.17 11.62
C MET A 31 3.83 4.39 11.02
N GLU A 32 4.77 3.47 11.26
CA GLU A 32 6.12 3.53 10.70
C GLU A 32 6.11 3.46 9.16
N CYS A 33 5.27 2.59 8.59
CA CYS A 33 5.04 2.49 7.16
C CYS A 33 4.57 3.82 6.53
N HIS A 34 3.57 4.47 7.16
CA HIS A 34 2.84 5.57 6.56
C HIS A 34 3.39 6.96 6.89
N LYS A 35 4.10 7.12 8.02
CA LYS A 35 4.62 8.41 8.50
C LYS A 35 5.54 9.12 7.49
N PRO A 36 6.47 8.44 6.78
CA PRO A 36 7.29 9.09 5.74
C PRO A 36 6.47 9.65 4.58
N PHE A 37 5.26 9.12 4.36
CA PHE A 37 4.37 9.49 3.27
C PHE A 37 3.18 10.36 3.72
N ALA A 38 3.20 10.86 4.96
CA ALA A 38 2.12 11.67 5.55
C ALA A 38 1.71 12.85 4.65
N VAL A 39 2.65 13.44 3.91
CA VAL A 39 2.40 14.52 2.94
C VAL A 39 1.40 14.14 1.84
N HIS A 40 1.29 12.86 1.51
CA HIS A 40 0.35 12.34 0.51
C HIS A 40 -1.04 12.06 1.09
N PHE A 41 -1.18 12.10 2.41
CA PHE A 41 -2.46 12.03 3.12
C PHE A 41 -3.10 13.41 3.36
N LYS A 42 -2.55 14.49 2.77
CA LYS A 42 -3.06 15.87 2.94
C LYS A 42 -4.55 16.05 2.66
N HIS A 43 -5.11 15.27 1.73
CA HIS A 43 -6.54 15.30 1.40
C HIS A 43 -7.43 14.59 2.44
N PHE A 44 -6.82 13.92 3.42
CA PHE A 44 -7.47 13.18 4.50
C PHE A 44 -6.96 13.70 5.86
N PRO A 45 -7.42 14.87 6.32
CA PRO A 45 -6.89 15.52 7.52
C PRO A 45 -7.04 14.68 8.79
N HIS A 46 -8.07 13.82 8.85
CA HIS A 46 -8.26 12.83 9.92
C HIS A 46 -7.17 11.75 9.90
N CYS A 47 -6.73 11.29 8.73
CA CYS A 47 -5.65 10.34 8.58
C CYS A 47 -4.28 10.95 8.90
N LEU A 48 -4.09 12.23 8.53
CA LEU A 48 -2.88 12.96 8.92
C LEU A 48 -2.77 13.07 10.45
N LYS A 49 -3.90 13.31 11.13
CA LYS A 49 -3.96 13.36 12.59
C LYS A 49 -3.55 12.03 13.23
N CYS A 50 -3.95 10.90 12.64
CA CYS A 50 -3.51 9.58 13.09
C CYS A 50 -1.99 9.43 13.04
N LEU A 51 -1.35 9.93 11.97
CA LEU A 51 0.12 9.85 11.78
C LEU A 51 0.92 10.78 12.70
N SER A 52 0.28 11.81 13.27
CA SER A 52 0.93 12.78 14.16
C SER A 52 0.72 12.50 15.66
N MET A 53 -0.16 11.56 16.01
CA MET A 53 -0.41 11.18 17.40
C MET A 53 0.65 10.20 17.91
N PHE A 54 1.08 10.38 19.17
CA PHE A 54 1.97 9.44 19.86
C PHE A 54 1.27 8.11 20.18
N LYS A 55 -0.04 8.13 20.40
CA LYS A 55 -0.90 6.95 20.60
C LYS A 55 -2.25 7.15 19.88
N PRO A 56 -2.33 6.84 18.58
CA PRO A 56 -3.58 6.96 17.84
C PRO A 56 -4.60 5.92 18.31
N ASP A 57 -5.88 6.31 18.37
CA ASP A 57 -6.97 5.34 18.62
C ASP A 57 -7.11 4.43 17.39
N PRO A 58 -6.91 3.10 17.52
CA PRO A 58 -7.01 2.17 16.42
C PRO A 58 -8.37 2.26 15.70
N LYS A 59 -9.48 2.47 16.42
CA LYS A 59 -10.83 2.54 15.81
C LYS A 59 -10.97 3.74 14.90
N VAL A 60 -10.35 4.86 15.26
CA VAL A 60 -10.40 6.11 14.49
C VAL A 60 -9.46 6.04 13.29
N CYS A 61 -8.31 5.40 13.46
CA CYS A 61 -7.24 5.41 12.45
C CYS A 61 -7.28 4.22 11.49
N ASN A 62 -7.99 3.15 11.83
CA ASN A 62 -8.10 1.95 10.99
C ASN A 62 -8.64 2.23 9.58
N PRO A 63 -9.72 3.02 9.39
CA PRO A 63 -10.20 3.34 8.04
C PRO A 63 -9.12 3.96 7.14
N CYS A 64 -8.22 4.76 7.70
CA CYS A 64 -7.13 5.40 6.97
C CYS A 64 -6.08 4.40 6.46
N PHE A 65 -5.65 3.49 7.34
CA PHE A 65 -4.68 2.46 6.98
C PHE A 65 -5.28 1.45 6.00
N LEU A 66 -6.59 1.17 6.10
CA LEU A 66 -7.29 0.29 5.17
C LEU A 66 -7.44 0.89 3.78
N ASP A 67 -7.81 2.16 3.67
CA ASP A 67 -7.86 2.86 2.38
C ASP A 67 -6.47 2.86 1.71
N ALA A 68 -5.42 3.13 2.49
CA ALA A 68 -4.05 3.10 1.99
C ALA A 68 -3.64 1.70 1.52
N LYS A 69 -3.92 0.67 2.34
CA LYS A 69 -3.70 -0.75 1.98
C LYS A 69 -4.43 -1.12 0.69
N HIS A 70 -5.69 -0.73 0.55
CA HIS A 70 -6.49 -1.01 -0.65
C HIS A 70 -5.92 -0.32 -1.90
N LYS A 71 -5.47 0.93 -1.77
CA LYS A 71 -4.81 1.67 -2.86
C LYS A 71 -3.49 1.02 -3.28
N VAL A 72 -2.67 0.60 -2.31
CA VAL A 72 -1.42 -0.14 -2.57
C VAL A 72 -1.73 -1.43 -3.32
N HIS A 73 -2.62 -2.26 -2.78
CA HIS A 73 -2.97 -3.53 -3.39
C HIS A 73 -3.51 -3.37 -4.82
N THR A 74 -4.46 -2.45 -5.03
CA THR A 74 -5.03 -2.16 -6.36
C THR A 74 -3.96 -1.71 -7.36
N LYS A 75 -2.99 -0.90 -6.92
CA LYS A 75 -1.90 -0.45 -7.79
C LYS A 75 -0.92 -1.57 -8.11
N LEU A 76 -0.56 -2.41 -7.14
CA LEU A 76 0.28 -3.58 -7.38
C LEU A 76 -0.38 -4.53 -8.38
N CYS A 77 -1.66 -4.88 -8.20
CA CYS A 77 -2.40 -5.70 -9.16
C CYS A 77 -2.42 -5.07 -10.56
N ALA A 78 -2.60 -3.75 -10.66
CA ALA A 78 -2.58 -3.06 -11.95
C ALA A 78 -1.20 -3.10 -12.61
N VAL A 79 -0.11 -2.99 -11.84
CA VAL A 79 1.26 -3.13 -12.35
C VAL A 79 1.52 -4.56 -12.81
N ASP A 80 1.17 -5.56 -12.00
CA ASP A 80 1.31 -6.98 -12.35
C ASP A 80 0.57 -7.32 -13.64
N ASN A 81 -0.67 -6.85 -13.80
CA ASN A 81 -1.44 -7.07 -15.02
C ASN A 81 -0.79 -6.40 -16.23
N ARG A 82 -0.21 -5.21 -16.08
CA ARG A 82 0.54 -4.54 -17.16
C ARG A 82 1.80 -5.31 -17.52
N VAL A 83 2.54 -5.82 -16.54
CA VAL A 83 3.74 -6.65 -16.77
C VAL A 83 3.36 -7.95 -17.48
N LYS A 84 2.34 -8.67 -17.01
CA LYS A 84 1.82 -9.88 -17.67
C LYS A 84 1.41 -9.60 -19.11
N THR A 85 0.61 -8.56 -19.32
CA THR A 85 0.18 -8.15 -20.67
C THR A 85 1.38 -7.81 -21.58
N ALA A 86 2.40 -7.13 -21.06
CA ALA A 86 3.60 -6.82 -21.80
C ALA A 86 4.41 -8.08 -22.14
N MET A 87 4.56 -9.02 -21.18
CA MET A 87 5.22 -10.31 -21.40
C MET A 87 4.47 -11.16 -22.42
N ASP A 88 3.14 -11.21 -22.35
CA ASP A 88 2.31 -11.95 -23.30
C ASP A 88 2.42 -11.35 -24.71
N ARG A 89 2.41 -10.02 -24.82
CA ARG A 89 2.68 -9.34 -26.11
C ARG A 89 4.07 -9.65 -26.65
N MET A 90 5.10 -9.65 -25.79
CA MET A 90 6.45 -10.02 -26.20
C MET A 90 6.53 -11.49 -26.65
N ARG A 91 5.86 -12.41 -25.94
CA ARG A 91 5.77 -13.82 -26.35
C ARG A 91 5.09 -13.99 -27.71
N LEU A 92 4.01 -13.25 -27.95
CA LEU A 92 3.30 -13.26 -29.24
C LEU A 92 4.12 -12.63 -30.38
N GLN A 93 4.85 -11.55 -30.10
CA GLN A 93 5.66 -10.84 -31.11
C GLN A 93 6.98 -11.53 -31.44
N PHE A 94 7.62 -12.17 -30.45
CA PHE A 94 8.95 -12.75 -30.59
C PHE A 94 8.98 -14.28 -30.52
N GLY A 95 7.82 -14.93 -30.42
CA GLY A 95 7.68 -16.37 -30.64
C GLY A 95 8.67 -17.24 -29.86
N LEU A 96 8.89 -16.97 -28.57
CA LEU A 96 9.59 -17.93 -27.70
C LEU A 96 8.66 -19.12 -27.44
N HIS A 97 8.55 -19.98 -28.45
CA HIS A 97 8.12 -21.36 -28.34
C HIS A 97 9.19 -22.11 -27.53
N PHE A 98 8.89 -22.42 -26.27
CA PHE A 98 9.50 -23.52 -25.54
C PHE A 98 8.46 -24.62 -25.39
#